data_AF-A0ABD6ISU6-F1
#
_entry.id   AF-A0ABD6ISU6-F1
#
_cell.length_a   1.000
_cell.length_b   1.000
_cell.length_c   1.000
_cell.angle_alpha   90.00
_cell.angle_beta   90.00
_cell.angle_gamma   90.00
#
_symmetry.space_group_name_H-M   'P 1'
#
loop_
_entity.id
_entity.type
_entity.pdbx_description
1 polymer ?
#
loop_
_entity_poly.entity_id
_entity_poly.type
_entity_poly.pdbx_seq_one_letter_code
_entity_poly.pdbx_strand_id
1 'polypeptide(L)'
;TRREAPAAQVVRSLLGRVRPALEAAGDWPTVRGLAERALADGSAAHRIRRTAHREDLLACTDLAIAETRGEERPRPRPTAPARRVASPGQAAA
;
A
#
# COMPACT_ATOMS: atom_id res chain seq x y z
N THR A 1 24.31 7.47 -19.00
CA THR A 1 23.94 7.06 -17.63
C THR A 1 22.43 7.18 -17.46
N ARG A 2 21.74 6.19 -16.89
CA ARG A 2 20.29 6.33 -16.62
C ARG A 2 20.12 7.24 -15.40
N ARG A 3 19.26 8.25 -15.51
CA ARG A 3 18.87 9.11 -14.39
C ARG A 3 17.76 8.44 -13.59
N GLU A 4 17.73 8.72 -12.30
CA GLU A 4 16.60 8.33 -11.44
C GLU A 4 15.30 8.98 -11.93
N ALA A 5 14.19 8.26 -11.76
CA ALA A 5 12.86 8.70 -12.14
C ALA A 5 11.83 8.09 -11.17
N PRO A 6 10.62 8.66 -11.07
CA PRO A 6 9.57 8.11 -10.22
C PRO A 6 9.30 6.63 -10.52
N ALA A 7 9.16 5.81 -9.47
CA ALA A 7 8.98 4.36 -9.61
C ALA A 7 7.81 3.99 -10.54
N ALA A 8 6.69 4.70 -10.44
CA ALA A 8 5.52 4.46 -11.31
C ALA A 8 5.85 4.64 -12.80
N GLN A 9 6.65 5.65 -13.15
CA GLN A 9 7.06 5.89 -14.53
C GLN A 9 7.95 4.76 -15.04
N VAL A 10 8.95 4.36 -14.24
CA VAL A 10 9.89 3.29 -14.62
C VAL A 10 9.17 1.95 -14.77
N VAL A 11 8.31 1.60 -13.81
CA VAL A 11 7.56 0.33 -13.81
C VAL A 11 6.58 0.28 -14.98
N ARG A 12 5.79 1.33 -15.22
CA ARG A 12 4.85 1.36 -16.35
C ARG A 12 5.57 1.30 -17.70
N SER A 13 6.71 1.98 -17.83
CA SER A 13 7.55 1.88 -19.03
C SER A 13 8.12 0.48 -19.24
N LEU A 14 8.56 -0.19 -18.16
CA LEU A 14 9.01 -1.59 -18.22
C LEU A 14 7.86 -2.52 -18.65
N LEU A 15 6.68 -2.38 -18.04
CA LEU A 15 5.50 -3.16 -18.40
C LEU A 15 5.12 -3.00 -19.87
N GLY A 16 5.18 -1.77 -20.41
CA GLY A 16 4.96 -1.53 -21.83
C GLY A 16 5.94 -2.30 -22.73
N ARG A 17 7.21 -2.43 -22.32
CA ARG A 17 8.24 -3.16 -23.07
C ARG A 17 8.08 -4.68 -23.02
N VAL A 18 7.68 -5.22 -21.86
CA VAL A 18 7.54 -6.69 -21.68
C VAL A 18 6.14 -7.21 -22.05
N ARG A 19 5.20 -6.31 -22.38
CA ARG A 19 3.80 -6.66 -22.68
C ARG A 19 3.65 -7.81 -23.68
N PRO A 20 4.32 -7.84 -24.85
CA PRO A 20 4.14 -8.95 -25.80
C PRO A 20 4.47 -10.32 -25.20
N ALA A 21 5.53 -10.41 -24.38
CA ALA A 21 5.91 -11.65 -23.72
C ALA A 21 4.89 -12.07 -22.64
N LEU A 22 4.37 -11.10 -21.88
CA LEU A 22 3.34 -11.37 -20.88
C LEU A 22 2.00 -11.75 -21.50
N GLU A 23 1.63 -11.17 -22.65
CA GLU A 23 0.42 -11.55 -23.40
C GLU A 23 0.57 -12.96 -23.99
N ALA A 24 1.72 -13.31 -24.55
CA ALA A 24 2.01 -14.67 -25.04
C ALA A 24 1.94 -15.73 -23.92
N ALA A 25 2.32 -15.36 -22.69
CA ALA A 25 2.23 -16.23 -21.51
C ALA A 25 0.84 -16.21 -20.84
N GLY A 26 -0.07 -15.32 -21.24
CA GLY A 26 -1.36 -15.11 -20.57
C GLY A 26 -1.29 -14.36 -19.23
N ASP A 27 -0.11 -13.88 -18.85
CA ASP A 27 0.16 -13.27 -17.53
C ASP A 27 -0.11 -11.77 -17.46
N TRP A 28 -0.37 -11.12 -18.60
CA TRP A 28 -0.50 -9.66 -18.68
C TRP A 28 -1.48 -9.07 -17.65
N PRO A 29 -2.74 -9.54 -17.53
CA PRO A 29 -3.68 -8.97 -16.56
C PRO A 29 -3.18 -9.09 -15.12
N THR A 30 -2.62 -10.24 -14.77
CA THR A 30 -2.12 -10.55 -13.42
C THR A 30 -0.94 -9.65 -13.05
N VAL A 31 0.07 -9.59 -13.91
CA VAL A 31 1.30 -8.80 -13.65
C VAL A 31 0.98 -7.32 -13.63
N ARG A 32 0.14 -6.82 -14.54
CA ARG A 32 -0.31 -5.41 -14.52
C ARG A 32 -1.04 -5.09 -13.21
N GLY A 33 -1.95 -5.97 -12.78
CA GLY A 33 -2.69 -5.79 -11.53
C GLY A 33 -1.78 -5.78 -10.30
N LEU A 34 -0.81 -6.71 -10.24
CA LEU A 34 0.17 -6.75 -9.16
C LEU A 34 1.05 -5.50 -9.11
N ALA A 35 1.50 -5.01 -10.27
CA ALA A 35 2.34 -3.82 -10.34
C ALA A 35 1.60 -2.56 -9.88
N GLU A 36 0.36 -2.34 -10.32
CA GLU A 36 -0.42 -1.18 -9.88
C GLU A 36 -0.77 -1.27 -8.38
N ARG A 37 -1.08 -2.46 -7.85
CA ARG A 37 -1.26 -2.66 -6.40
C ARG A 37 0.02 -2.33 -5.62
N ALA A 38 1.18 -2.85 -6.06
CA ALA A 38 2.44 -2.59 -5.40
C ALA A 38 2.83 -1.11 -5.40
N LEU A 39 2.54 -0.39 -6.49
CA LEU A 39 2.75 1.07 -6.57
C LEU A 39 1.81 1.85 -5.65
N ALA A 40 0.57 1.38 -5.45
CA ALA A 40 -0.41 2.01 -4.57
C ALA A 40 -0.15 1.72 -3.08
N ASP A 41 0.13 0.47 -2.73
CA ASP A 41 0.31 0.03 -1.34
C ASP A 41 1.70 0.37 -0.79
N GLY A 42 2.67 0.59 -1.68
CA GLY A 42 4.08 0.79 -1.36
C GLY A 42 4.81 -0.51 -1.04
N SER A 43 6.12 -0.40 -0.80
CA SER A 43 6.96 -1.57 -0.51
C SER A 43 6.76 -2.07 0.93
N ALA A 44 7.14 -3.34 1.18
CA ALA A 44 7.22 -3.90 2.52
C ALA A 44 8.06 -3.01 3.46
N ALA A 45 9.19 -2.48 2.97
CA ALA A 45 10.02 -1.54 3.72
C ALA A 45 9.28 -0.26 4.12
N HIS A 46 8.41 0.28 3.25
CA HIS A 46 7.56 1.41 3.61
C HIS A 46 6.58 1.05 4.73
N ARG A 47 5.97 -0.14 4.68
CA ARG A 47 5.06 -0.61 5.75
C ARG A 47 5.81 -0.84 7.06
N ILE A 48 6.96 -1.50 7.04
CA ILE A 48 7.83 -1.72 8.21
C ILE A 48 8.23 -0.39 8.84
N ARG A 49 8.69 0.60 8.06
CA ARG A 49 9.01 1.93 8.59
C ARG A 49 7.81 2.60 9.26
N ARG A 50 6.61 2.46 8.67
CA ARG A 50 5.38 3.00 9.27
C ARG A 50 4.98 2.25 10.55
N THR A 51 5.18 0.94 10.63
CA THR A 51 4.93 0.15 11.85
C THR A 51 5.90 0.53 12.95
N ALA A 52 7.21 0.59 12.65
CA ALA A 52 8.23 1.02 13.62
C ALA A 52 7.95 2.42 14.17
N HIS A 53 7.41 3.32 13.35
CA HIS A 53 7.05 4.67 13.79
C HIS A 53 5.79 4.69 14.69
N ARG A 54 4.85 3.76 14.53
CA ARG A 54 3.59 3.74 15.29
C ARG A 54 3.60 2.82 16.50
N GLU A 55 4.44 1.79 16.44
CA GLU A 55 4.49 0.67 17.37
C GLU A 55 5.96 0.46 17.77
N ASP A 56 6.51 -0.74 17.63
CA ASP A 56 7.89 -1.07 17.96
C ASP A 56 8.53 -2.03 16.94
N LEU A 57 9.76 -2.47 17.21
CA LEU A 57 10.50 -3.41 16.36
C LEU A 57 9.97 -4.85 16.43
N LEU A 58 9.31 -5.24 17.53
CA LEU A 58 8.70 -6.56 17.66
C LEU A 58 7.47 -6.65 16.75
N ALA A 59 6.62 -5.62 16.73
CA ALA A 59 5.51 -5.49 15.81
C ALA A 59 5.94 -5.49 14.34
N CYS A 60 7.13 -4.97 14.04
CA CYS A 60 7.72 -5.09 12.69
C CYS A 60 8.07 -6.53 12.32
N THR A 61 8.54 -7.33 13.30
CA THR A 61 8.86 -8.75 13.10
C THR A 61 7.58 -9.55 12.86
N ASP A 62 6.54 -9.31 13.67
CA ASP A 62 5.23 -9.93 13.48
C ASP A 62 4.65 -9.61 12.10
N LEU A 63 4.75 -8.35 11.67
CA LEU A 63 4.35 -7.93 10.32
C LEU A 63 5.12 -8.69 9.23
N ALA A 64 6.45 -8.82 9.36
CA ALA A 64 7.26 -9.52 8.37
C ALA A 64 6.90 -11.03 8.28
N ILE A 65 6.64 -11.66 9.42
CA ILE A 65 6.19 -13.06 9.49
C ILE A 65 4.82 -13.21 8.81
N ALA A 66 3.85 -12.36 9.15
CA ALA A 66 2.50 -12.40 8.58
C ALA A 66 2.52 -12.20 7.05
N GLU A 67 3.27 -11.20 6.55
CA GLU A 67 3.41 -10.96 5.11
C GLU A 67 4.02 -12.17 4.37
N THR A 68 5.01 -12.82 4.98
CA THR A 68 5.66 -14.00 4.38
C THR A 68 4.75 -15.23 4.37
N ARG A 69 3.84 -15.34 5.35
CA ARG A 69 2.78 -16.37 5.37
C ARG A 69 1.67 -16.12 4.36
N GLY A 70 1.67 -14.97 3.68
CA GLY A 70 0.60 -14.58 2.76
C GLY A 70 -0.66 -14.11 3.47
N GLU A 71 -0.56 -13.73 4.75
CA GLU A 71 -1.68 -13.16 5.49
C GLU A 71 -1.97 -11.75 4.94
N GLU A 72 -3.06 -11.60 4.18
CA GLU A 72 -3.51 -10.28 3.76
C GLU A 72 -3.98 -9.48 4.97
N ARG A 73 -3.24 -8.42 5.32
CA ARG A 73 -3.68 -7.53 6.40
C ARG A 73 -4.95 -6.79 5.95
N PRO A 74 -6.04 -6.81 6.74
CA PRO A 74 -7.19 -5.97 6.46
C PRO A 74 -6.73 -4.51 6.35
N ARG A 75 -7.09 -3.85 5.24
CA ARG A 75 -6.82 -2.41 5.09
C ARG A 75 -7.45 -1.68 6.28
N PRO A 76 -6.74 -0.78 6.98
CA PRO A 76 -7.38 0.05 7.99
C PRO A 76 -8.52 0.80 7.31
N ARG A 77 -9.75 0.55 7.78
CA ARG A 77 -10.94 1.25 7.31
C ARG A 77 -10.70 2.74 7.57
N PRO A 78 -10.99 3.66 6.63
CA PRO A 78 -10.94 5.08 6.93
C PRO A 78 -11.82 5.32 8.16
N THR A 79 -11.22 5.74 9.27
CA THR A 79 -11.99 6.18 10.44
C THR A 79 -12.76 7.41 9.98
N ALA A 80 -14.08 7.30 9.86
CA ALA A 80 -14.94 8.44 9.59
C ALA A 80 -14.61 9.54 10.62
N PRO A 81 -14.56 10.82 10.21
CA PRO A 81 -14.28 11.90 11.15
C PRO A 81 -15.29 11.83 12.29
N ALA A 82 -14.79 11.89 13.53
CA ALA A 82 -15.65 11.87 14.71
C ALA A 82 -16.68 13.00 14.58
N ARG A 83 -17.94 12.63 14.41
CA ARG A 83 -19.07 13.57 14.43
C ARG A 83 -19.05 14.24 15.81
N ARG A 84 -18.68 15.52 15.86
CA ARG A 84 -18.76 16.29 17.10
C ARG A 84 -20.22 16.27 17.55
N VAL A 85 -20.49 15.55 18.64
CA VAL A 85 -21.77 15.64 19.32
C VAL A 85 -21.75 16.98 20.05
N ALA A 86 -22.54 17.94 19.57
CA ALA A 86 -22.74 19.20 20.27
C ALA A 86 -23.35 18.91 21.65
N SER A 87 -22.72 19.41 22.71
CA SER A 87 -23.24 19.29 24.06
C SER A 87 -24.53 20.11 24.18
N PRO A 88 -25.65 19.54 24.65
CA PRO A 88 -26.86 20.30 24.90
C PRO A 88 -26.67 21.06 26.21
N GLY A 89 -26.38 22.35 26.13
CA GLY A 89 -26.11 23.15 27.32
C GLY A 89 -25.86 24.63 27.05
N GLN A 90 -26.62 25.25 26.13
CA GLN A 90 -26.74 26.70 26.04
C GLN A 90 -28.18 27.08 25.66
N ALA A 91 -29.08 26.93 26.64
CA ALA A 91 -30.38 27.59 26.64
C ALA A 91 -30.73 27.91 28.10
N ALA A 92 -30.24 29.05 28.58
CA ALA A 92 -30.83 29.82 29.68
C ALA A 92 -30.04 31.13 29.85
N ALA A 93 -30.58 32.21 29.28
CA ALA A 93 -30.44 33.57 29.78
C ALA A 93 -31.77 34.29 29.48
#